data_AF-A0A9X3R6R1-F1
#
_entry.id   AF-A0A9X3R6R1-F1
#
_cell.length_a   1.000
_cell.length_b   1.000
_cell.length_c   1.000
_cell.angle_alpha   90.00
_cell.angle_beta   90.00
_cell.angle_gamma   90.00
#
_symmetry.space_group_name_H-M   'P 1'
#
loop_
_entity.id
_entity.type
_entity.pdbx_description
1 polymer ?
#
loop_
_entity_poly.entity_id
_entity_poly.type
_entity_poly.pdbx_seq_one_letter_code
_entity_poly.pdbx_strand_id
1 'polypeptide(L)'
;MSSLSASSVVPTSVSLYVNGVQQYSGNVPAGPFVVNQIPGITGSGQATLVTRDALGRSVSTSVPLYIDTRMLATGLSSYSIEAGVARRQFSVRSFDYDKRPAVTASGRYGMSDALTLEGHTELSAGVYNAGAGALVRLGQAGVVNGALSGSAGQYNGAQVSLGYQYIEPAFSIELQTVRALGDYGDLGSREDVPVPRQTDRATFSLPLTQSQSVALSYVGVRLPQAPAARIGSASYTANLHSRVSMNISAYNDFAQTGSHGVYIGLSILLGDSTQVNASVGRQGEQGIYSVGAQRNVDYDGGWGWGVENGRSGGAQYNQGKLQFLGRYGQLTALGQDYGGRGQAAVQAVGALVLMDGALTPSRRINDGFALVSTDGTPDVAVLHENRKLGRTNSAGHLLVPDLNSYQTNRLSIDPDELPVDMKLETTKAVAVPQAGSGVLVKFALQRYAAASVILHLPDGGVLPVGARVAHVESGKQSVVGYDGIAFVEDLQAENHLRVSGGAVSCVVDFPYRHDPARPLPTLGPFVCQPLRGPDS
;
A
#
# COMPACT_ATOMS: atom_id res chain seq x y z
N MET A 1 -7.45 4.46 -17.52
CA MET A 1 -6.27 5.30 -17.21
C MET A 1 -6.22 6.42 -18.24
N SER A 2 -5.99 7.66 -17.83
CA SER A 2 -5.82 8.76 -18.78
C SER A 2 -4.50 8.60 -19.54
N SER A 3 -4.55 8.82 -20.86
CA SER A 3 -3.39 8.86 -21.74
C SER A 3 -3.37 10.21 -22.46
N LEU A 4 -2.22 10.87 -22.50
CA LEU A 4 -2.04 12.11 -23.27
C LEU A 4 -1.16 11.80 -24.49
N SER A 5 -1.71 11.97 -25.69
CA SER A 5 -0.97 11.85 -26.95
C SER A 5 -0.36 13.20 -27.35
N ALA A 6 0.93 13.20 -27.65
CA ALA A 6 1.64 14.36 -28.19
C ALA A 6 2.66 13.91 -29.26
N SER A 7 3.25 14.85 -29.99
CA SER A 7 4.27 14.56 -31.00
C SER A 7 5.44 15.51 -30.86
N SER A 8 6.67 14.98 -30.95
CA SER A 8 7.91 15.77 -30.94
C SER A 8 8.65 15.66 -32.27
N VAL A 9 9.17 16.78 -32.78
CA VAL A 9 9.93 16.83 -34.04
C VAL A 9 11.43 16.52 -33.84
N VAL A 10 11.94 16.64 -32.62
CA VAL A 10 13.36 16.37 -32.24
C VAL A 10 13.43 15.63 -30.90
N PRO A 11 14.53 14.92 -30.58
CA PRO A 11 14.71 14.32 -29.25
C PRO A 11 14.60 15.40 -28.17
N THR A 12 13.61 15.27 -27.28
CA THR A 12 13.27 16.27 -26.27
C THR A 12 13.16 15.62 -24.90
N SER A 13 13.43 16.39 -23.85
CA SER A 13 12.91 16.04 -22.54
C SER A 13 11.48 16.57 -22.42
N VAL A 14 10.63 15.80 -21.76
CA VAL A 14 9.22 16.09 -21.56
C VAL A 14 8.95 16.13 -20.07
N SER A 15 8.47 17.28 -19.62
CA SER A 15 7.92 17.47 -18.28
C SER A 15 6.42 17.70 -18.38
N LEU A 16 5.64 16.84 -17.75
CA LEU A 16 4.20 17.01 -17.64
C LEU A 16 3.87 17.66 -16.30
N TYR A 17 3.27 18.84 -16.34
CA TYR A 17 2.69 19.50 -15.18
C TYR A 17 1.18 19.30 -15.20
N VAL A 18 0.55 18.96 -14.08
CA VAL A 18 -0.91 19.00 -13.96
C VAL A 18 -1.26 19.86 -12.76
N ASN A 19 -2.08 20.89 -12.98
CA ASN A 19 -2.40 21.92 -11.99
C ASN A 19 -1.14 22.54 -11.34
N GLY A 20 -0.07 22.71 -12.12
CA GLY A 20 1.20 23.28 -11.67
C GLY A 20 2.16 22.31 -10.98
N VAL A 21 1.76 21.07 -10.70
CA VAL A 21 2.62 20.04 -10.09
C VAL A 21 3.21 19.14 -11.16
N GLN A 22 4.53 18.93 -11.15
CA GLN A 22 5.19 18.04 -12.10
C GLN A 22 4.84 16.58 -11.79
N GLN A 23 4.08 15.95 -12.68
CA GLN A 23 3.62 14.57 -12.56
C GLN A 23 4.58 13.57 -13.23
N TYR A 24 5.28 14.01 -14.28
CA TYR A 24 6.20 13.17 -15.04
C TYR A 24 7.37 13.99 -15.58
N SER A 25 8.53 13.34 -15.67
CA SER A 25 9.73 13.85 -16.32
C SER A 25 10.43 12.69 -17.03
N GLY A 26 10.73 12.83 -18.31
CA GLY A 26 11.44 11.79 -19.06
C GLY A 26 11.93 12.28 -20.41
N ASN A 27 12.83 11.53 -21.03
CA ASN A 27 13.26 11.77 -22.40
C ASN A 27 12.34 11.00 -23.35
N VAL A 28 11.87 11.66 -24.42
CA VAL A 28 11.05 11.01 -25.46
C VAL A 28 11.80 10.97 -26.79
N PRO A 29 11.68 9.87 -27.55
CA PRO A 29 12.20 9.81 -28.92
C PRO A 29 11.45 10.79 -29.84
N ALA A 30 12.05 11.11 -30.98
CA ALA A 30 11.36 11.90 -32.01
C ALA A 30 10.18 11.09 -32.60
N GLY A 31 9.02 11.73 -32.78
CA GLY A 31 7.78 11.10 -33.25
C GLY A 31 6.59 11.26 -32.28
N PRO A 32 5.44 10.62 -32.59
CA PRO A 32 4.29 10.58 -31.70
C PRO A 32 4.61 9.72 -30.46
N PHE A 33 4.27 10.23 -29.28
CA PHE A 33 4.44 9.53 -28.01
C PHE A 33 3.18 9.68 -27.16
N VAL A 34 2.96 8.70 -26.28
CA VAL A 34 1.83 8.70 -25.34
C VAL A 34 2.40 8.62 -23.93
N VAL A 35 2.01 9.58 -23.08
CA VAL A 35 2.31 9.51 -21.65
C VAL A 35 1.18 8.75 -20.96
N ASN A 36 1.51 7.55 -20.47
CA ASN A 36 0.61 6.71 -19.69
C ASN A 36 0.84 6.93 -18.19
N GLN A 37 -0.23 6.81 -17.38
CA GLN A 37 -0.20 6.81 -15.90
C GLN A 37 0.05 8.18 -15.23
N ILE A 38 -0.93 9.07 -15.31
CA ILE A 38 -1.00 10.26 -14.44
C ILE A 38 -1.70 9.84 -13.14
N PRO A 39 -1.03 9.82 -11.98
CA PRO A 39 -1.66 9.39 -10.73
C PRO A 39 -2.74 10.37 -10.25
N GLY A 40 -3.87 9.83 -9.77
CA GLY A 40 -4.63 10.42 -8.67
C GLY A 40 -5.36 11.77 -8.89
N ILE A 41 -5.66 12.18 -10.11
CA ILE A 41 -6.40 13.44 -10.36
C ILE A 41 -7.82 13.12 -10.82
N THR A 42 -8.80 13.65 -10.08
CA THR A 42 -10.23 13.57 -10.39
C THR A 42 -10.79 14.99 -10.59
N GLY A 43 -11.61 15.17 -11.61
CA GLY A 43 -12.24 16.46 -11.95
C GLY A 43 -11.53 17.23 -13.06
N SER A 44 -11.86 18.51 -13.17
CA SER A 44 -11.28 19.47 -14.10
C SER A 44 -9.86 19.83 -13.67
N GLY A 45 -9.00 19.99 -14.67
CA GLY A 45 -7.63 20.40 -14.46
C GLY A 45 -6.99 20.82 -15.77
N GLN A 46 -5.77 21.31 -15.66
CA GLN A 46 -4.95 21.68 -16.81
C GLN A 46 -3.68 20.85 -16.80
N ALA A 47 -3.47 20.06 -17.85
CA ALA A 47 -2.15 19.49 -18.14
C ALA A 47 -1.36 20.51 -18.95
N THR A 48 -0.17 20.86 -18.51
CA THR A 48 0.79 21.66 -19.24
C THR A 48 1.98 20.77 -19.57
N LEU A 49 2.09 20.41 -20.83
CA LEU A 49 3.21 19.64 -21.37
C LEU A 49 4.33 20.61 -21.75
N VAL A 50 5.44 20.56 -21.03
CA VAL A 50 6.65 21.31 -21.36
C VAL A 50 7.62 20.37 -22.03
N THR A 51 7.81 20.55 -23.34
CA THR A 51 8.82 19.83 -24.12
C THR A 51 10.04 20.73 -24.25
N ARG A 52 11.24 20.20 -24.00
CA ARG A 52 12.50 20.93 -24.13
C ARG A 52 13.40 20.24 -25.14
N ASP A 53 13.79 20.96 -26.18
CA ASP A 53 14.66 20.43 -27.22
C ASP A 53 16.14 20.40 -26.80
N ALA A 54 16.97 19.76 -27.63
CA ALA A 54 18.41 19.66 -27.43
C ALA A 54 19.13 21.03 -27.42
N LEU A 55 18.49 22.10 -27.90
CA LEU A 55 19.00 23.48 -27.87
C LEU A 55 18.50 24.25 -26.64
N GLY A 56 17.76 23.61 -25.73
CA GLY A 56 17.23 24.20 -24.50
C GLY A 56 15.96 25.03 -24.68
N ARG A 57 15.39 25.09 -25.90
CA ARG A 57 14.12 25.80 -26.16
C ARG A 57 12.98 24.98 -25.58
N SER A 58 12.12 25.62 -24.80
CA SER A 58 11.00 24.98 -24.12
C SER A 58 9.69 25.39 -24.78
N VAL A 59 8.92 24.42 -25.28
CA VAL A 59 7.56 24.62 -25.82
C VAL A 59 6.57 24.10 -24.79
N SER A 60 5.71 24.99 -24.31
CA SER A 60 4.65 24.68 -23.36
C SER A 60 3.32 24.55 -24.10
N THR A 61 2.70 23.37 -24.03
CA THR A 61 1.37 23.11 -24.57
C THR A 61 0.42 22.78 -23.43
N SER A 62 -0.56 23.64 -23.20
CA SER A 62 -1.58 23.39 -22.17
C SER A 62 -2.81 22.76 -22.79
N VAL A 63 -3.15 21.56 -22.31
CA VAL A 63 -4.34 20.79 -22.68
C VAL A 63 -5.27 20.75 -21.47
N PRO A 64 -6.48 21.31 -21.56
CA PRO A 64 -7.46 21.16 -20.51
C PRO A 64 -7.94 19.71 -20.46
N LEU A 65 -8.12 19.17 -19.26
CA LEU A 65 -8.55 17.79 -19.03
C LEU A 65 -9.65 17.72 -17.98
N TYR A 66 -10.52 16.71 -18.14
CA TYR A 66 -11.48 16.30 -17.11
C TYR A 66 -11.37 14.79 -16.95
N ILE A 67 -10.98 14.34 -15.76
CA ILE A 67 -10.78 12.93 -15.43
C ILE A 67 -11.85 12.48 -14.44
N ASP A 68 -12.64 11.48 -14.84
CA ASP A 68 -13.57 10.79 -13.96
C ASP A 68 -13.13 9.32 -13.83
N THR A 69 -12.80 8.88 -12.62
CA THR A 69 -12.30 7.53 -12.35
C THR A 69 -13.35 6.44 -12.55
N ARG A 70 -14.62 6.81 -12.72
CA ARG A 70 -15.68 5.87 -13.08
C ARG A 70 -15.60 5.50 -14.56
N MET A 71 -15.17 6.36 -15.45
CA MET A 71 -15.08 6.03 -16.87
C MET A 71 -13.88 5.12 -17.19
N LEU A 72 -14.06 4.24 -18.18
CA LEU A 72 -12.98 3.41 -18.72
C LEU A 72 -12.30 4.14 -19.88
N ALA A 73 -10.98 3.94 -20.00
CA ALA A 73 -10.25 4.43 -21.16
C ALA A 73 -10.61 3.61 -22.40
N THR A 74 -10.43 4.21 -23.58
CA THR A 74 -10.75 3.55 -24.85
C THR A 74 -10.11 2.16 -24.95
N GLY A 75 -10.91 1.14 -25.27
CA GLY A 75 -10.48 -0.25 -25.44
C GLY A 75 -10.33 -1.04 -24.13
N LEU A 76 -10.46 -0.42 -22.95
CA LEU A 76 -10.45 -1.15 -21.69
C LEU A 76 -11.83 -1.73 -21.37
N SER A 77 -11.84 -2.98 -20.92
CA SER A 77 -13.02 -3.68 -20.40
C SER A 77 -12.84 -4.01 -18.92
N SER A 78 -13.91 -3.86 -18.14
CA SER A 78 -14.01 -4.39 -16.78
C SER A 78 -15.26 -5.26 -16.70
N TYR A 79 -15.14 -6.49 -16.24
CA TYR A 79 -16.27 -7.41 -16.17
C TYR A 79 -16.15 -8.33 -14.95
N SER A 80 -17.31 -8.79 -14.47
CA SER A 80 -17.42 -9.79 -13.43
C SER A 80 -18.52 -10.78 -13.80
N ILE A 81 -18.28 -12.06 -13.56
CA ILE A 81 -19.27 -13.12 -13.77
C ILE A 81 -19.20 -14.03 -12.54
N GLU A 82 -20.29 -14.10 -11.80
CA GLU A 82 -20.41 -14.90 -10.59
C GLU A 82 -21.57 -15.90 -10.74
N ALA A 83 -21.35 -17.12 -10.28
CA ALA A 83 -22.36 -18.16 -10.22
C ALA A 83 -22.26 -18.87 -8.87
N GLY A 84 -23.39 -19.04 -8.18
CA GLY A 84 -23.41 -19.63 -6.86
C GLY A 84 -24.80 -19.66 -6.25
N VAL A 85 -24.85 -19.62 -4.92
CA VAL A 85 -26.09 -19.57 -4.14
C VAL A 85 -25.99 -18.46 -3.11
N ALA A 86 -27.10 -17.77 -2.86
CA ALA A 86 -27.14 -16.69 -1.88
C ALA A 86 -26.86 -17.24 -0.47
N ARG A 87 -25.90 -16.63 0.24
CA ARG A 87 -25.64 -16.95 1.65
C ARG A 87 -26.64 -16.20 2.52
N ARG A 88 -27.33 -16.94 3.39
CA ARG A 88 -28.33 -16.42 4.33
C ARG A 88 -27.75 -16.28 5.72
N GLN A 89 -28.41 -15.47 6.54
CA GLN A 89 -28.09 -15.30 7.96
C GLN A 89 -26.59 -15.06 8.22
N PHE A 90 -25.97 -14.23 7.37
CA PHE A 90 -24.56 -13.89 7.50
C PHE A 90 -24.28 -13.35 8.91
N SER A 91 -23.21 -13.81 9.53
CA SER A 91 -22.83 -13.53 10.93
C SER A 91 -23.73 -14.14 12.03
N VAL A 92 -24.82 -14.82 11.69
CA VAL A 92 -25.70 -15.49 12.67
C VAL A 92 -25.55 -17.01 12.60
N ARG A 93 -25.55 -17.59 11.39
CA ARG A 93 -25.45 -19.04 11.19
C ARG A 93 -24.38 -19.40 10.19
N SER A 94 -23.60 -20.43 10.51
CA SER A 94 -22.60 -20.98 9.60
C SER A 94 -23.25 -21.86 8.53
N PHE A 95 -22.81 -21.69 7.28
CA PHE A 95 -23.20 -22.51 6.14
C PHE A 95 -24.70 -22.54 5.81
N ASP A 96 -25.42 -21.44 6.07
CA ASP A 96 -26.81 -21.28 5.63
C ASP A 96 -26.85 -20.66 4.21
N TYR A 97 -27.44 -21.38 3.25
CA TYR A 97 -27.47 -21.01 1.84
C TYR A 97 -28.86 -21.25 1.25
N ASP A 98 -29.28 -20.40 0.31
CA ASP A 98 -30.43 -20.68 -0.53
C ASP A 98 -30.16 -21.94 -1.37
N LYS A 99 -31.22 -22.70 -1.67
CA LYS A 99 -31.18 -23.90 -2.51
C LYS A 99 -31.14 -23.57 -4.01
N ARG A 100 -31.48 -22.34 -4.37
CA ARG A 100 -31.70 -21.93 -5.76
C ARG A 100 -30.45 -21.22 -6.27
N PRO A 101 -29.89 -21.66 -7.40
CA PRO A 101 -28.71 -21.02 -7.95
C PRO A 101 -29.03 -19.59 -8.38
N ALA A 102 -28.02 -18.74 -8.30
CA ALA A 102 -28.02 -17.38 -8.80
C ALA A 102 -26.79 -17.16 -9.68
N VAL A 103 -26.97 -16.37 -10.72
CA VAL A 103 -25.91 -15.92 -11.62
C VAL A 103 -25.99 -14.41 -11.70
N THR A 104 -24.86 -13.74 -11.54
CA THR A 104 -24.71 -12.31 -11.81
C THR A 104 -23.62 -12.12 -12.85
N ALA A 105 -23.83 -11.17 -13.74
CA ALA A 105 -22.78 -10.76 -14.67
C ALA A 105 -22.86 -9.25 -14.87
N SER A 106 -21.73 -8.59 -14.70
CA SER A 106 -21.57 -7.16 -14.94
C SER A 106 -20.44 -6.94 -15.94
N GLY A 107 -20.59 -5.94 -16.82
CA GLY A 107 -19.64 -5.65 -17.87
C GLY A 107 -19.62 -4.17 -18.19
N ARG A 108 -18.43 -3.61 -18.38
CA ARG A 108 -18.19 -2.21 -18.69
C ARG A 108 -17.14 -2.15 -19.78
N TYR A 109 -17.32 -1.29 -20.76
CA TYR A 109 -16.40 -1.13 -21.88
C TYR A 109 -16.20 0.34 -22.25
N GLY A 110 -14.94 0.77 -22.28
CA GLY A 110 -14.56 2.09 -22.77
C GLY A 110 -14.64 2.15 -24.29
N MET A 111 -15.79 2.56 -24.83
CA MET A 111 -15.99 2.70 -26.28
C MET A 111 -15.16 3.86 -26.86
N SER A 112 -15.01 4.94 -26.10
CA SER A 112 -14.08 6.05 -26.38
C SER A 112 -13.70 6.75 -25.08
N ASP A 113 -12.75 7.69 -25.11
CA ASP A 113 -12.35 8.48 -23.94
C ASP A 113 -13.48 9.40 -23.43
N ALA A 114 -14.60 9.51 -24.17
CA ALA A 114 -15.79 10.26 -23.77
C ALA A 114 -17.01 9.37 -23.50
N LEU A 115 -16.96 8.06 -23.77
CA LEU A 115 -18.11 7.15 -23.66
C LEU A 115 -17.70 5.79 -23.08
N THR A 116 -18.26 5.45 -21.92
CA THR A 116 -18.19 4.10 -21.35
C THR A 116 -19.59 3.48 -21.37
N LEU A 117 -19.71 2.27 -21.89
CA LEU A 117 -20.95 1.49 -21.89
C LEU A 117 -20.94 0.50 -20.73
N GLU A 118 -22.11 0.21 -20.17
CA GLU A 118 -22.31 -0.69 -19.04
C GLU A 118 -23.46 -1.65 -19.31
N GLY A 119 -23.32 -2.88 -18.83
CA GLY A 119 -24.35 -3.91 -18.84
C GLY A 119 -24.32 -4.69 -17.54
N HIS A 120 -25.48 -5.08 -17.05
CA HIS A 120 -25.64 -5.85 -15.82
C HIS A 120 -26.79 -6.84 -15.96
N THR A 121 -26.64 -8.04 -15.42
CA THR A 121 -27.72 -9.02 -15.35
C THR A 121 -27.63 -9.84 -14.08
N GLU A 122 -28.80 -10.21 -13.57
CA GLU A 122 -28.97 -11.07 -12.41
C GLU A 122 -30.06 -12.09 -12.69
N LEU A 123 -29.76 -13.36 -12.46
CA LEU A 123 -30.65 -14.46 -12.82
C LEU A 123 -30.73 -15.44 -11.64
N SER A 124 -31.93 -15.69 -11.14
CA SER A 124 -32.24 -16.81 -10.26
C SER A 124 -33.68 -17.28 -10.51
N ALA A 125 -34.06 -18.44 -9.97
CA ALA A 125 -35.40 -19.00 -10.19
C ALA A 125 -36.51 -18.07 -9.69
N GLY A 126 -37.17 -17.31 -10.56
CA GLY A 126 -38.22 -16.36 -10.21
C GLY A 126 -37.78 -14.90 -10.12
N VAL A 127 -36.51 -14.58 -10.38
CA VAL A 127 -36.04 -13.20 -10.57
C VAL A 127 -35.11 -13.16 -11.77
N TYR A 128 -35.48 -12.39 -12.78
CA TYR A 128 -34.66 -12.12 -13.94
C TYR A 128 -34.51 -10.62 -14.08
N ASN A 129 -33.30 -10.09 -13.87
CA ASN A 129 -33.01 -8.68 -13.99
C ASN A 129 -31.95 -8.48 -15.08
N ALA A 130 -32.13 -7.47 -15.92
CA ALA A 130 -31.15 -7.07 -16.91
C ALA A 130 -31.21 -5.56 -17.10
N GLY A 131 -30.04 -4.94 -17.26
CA GLY A 131 -29.94 -3.51 -17.47
C GLY A 131 -28.74 -3.11 -18.30
N ALA A 132 -28.83 -1.92 -18.87
CA ALA A 132 -27.77 -1.29 -19.63
C ALA A 132 -27.65 0.18 -19.23
N GLY A 133 -26.43 0.70 -19.29
CA GLY A 133 -26.14 2.08 -18.94
C GLY A 133 -24.98 2.65 -19.75
N ALA A 134 -24.77 3.94 -19.59
CA ALA A 134 -23.65 4.64 -20.19
C ALA A 134 -23.19 5.81 -19.33
N LEU A 135 -21.89 6.10 -19.38
CA LEU A 135 -21.28 7.32 -18.88
C LEU A 135 -20.78 8.13 -20.08
N VAL A 136 -21.16 9.39 -20.14
CA VAL A 136 -20.82 10.33 -21.21
C VAL A 136 -20.11 11.54 -20.62
N ARG A 137 -18.88 11.77 -21.04
CA ARG A 137 -18.13 12.99 -20.71
C ARG A 137 -18.58 14.15 -21.59
N LEU A 138 -19.06 15.23 -20.98
CA LEU A 138 -19.50 16.44 -21.65
C LEU A 138 -18.34 17.43 -21.82
N GLY A 139 -17.27 17.00 -22.48
CA GLY A 139 -16.04 17.78 -22.60
C GLY A 139 -15.44 18.12 -21.23
N GLN A 140 -15.40 19.41 -20.89
CA GLN A 140 -14.98 19.88 -19.57
C GLN A 140 -16.13 20.07 -18.59
N ALA A 141 -17.38 20.01 -19.03
CA ALA A 141 -18.57 20.25 -18.22
C ALA A 141 -19.00 19.02 -17.41
N GLY A 142 -18.07 18.13 -17.05
CA GLY A 142 -18.37 16.97 -16.21
C GLY A 142 -18.82 15.72 -16.97
N VAL A 143 -19.44 14.79 -16.24
CA VAL A 143 -19.89 13.48 -16.73
C VAL A 143 -21.35 13.29 -16.38
N VAL A 144 -22.15 12.94 -17.39
CA VAL A 144 -23.53 12.46 -17.21
C VAL A 144 -23.53 10.95 -17.29
N ASN A 145 -24.29 10.30 -16.43
CA ASN A 145 -24.51 8.86 -16.49
C ASN A 145 -25.99 8.53 -16.47
N GLY A 146 -26.37 7.44 -17.12
CA GLY A 146 -27.74 6.95 -17.11
C GLY A 146 -27.79 5.46 -17.31
N ALA A 147 -28.72 4.80 -16.65
CA ALA A 147 -28.96 3.37 -16.81
C ALA A 147 -30.45 3.02 -16.70
N LEU A 148 -30.85 1.98 -17.43
CA LEU A 148 -32.17 1.40 -17.42
C LEU A 148 -32.05 -0.10 -17.13
N SER A 149 -32.77 -0.58 -16.13
CA SER A 149 -32.87 -2.00 -15.77
C SER A 149 -34.32 -2.45 -15.78
N GLY A 150 -34.57 -3.69 -16.16
CA GLY A 150 -35.88 -4.32 -16.18
C GLY A 150 -35.84 -5.66 -15.43
N SER A 151 -36.87 -5.89 -14.63
CA SER A 151 -37.04 -7.12 -13.85
C SER A 151 -38.30 -7.89 -14.29
N ALA A 152 -38.19 -9.21 -14.30
CA ALA A 152 -39.24 -10.16 -14.68
C ALA A 152 -39.24 -11.38 -13.75
N GLY A 153 -40.33 -12.17 -13.80
CA GLY A 153 -40.54 -13.36 -12.96
C GLY A 153 -41.59 -13.10 -11.88
N GLN A 154 -41.18 -13.14 -10.61
CA GLN A 154 -42.01 -12.73 -9.48
C GLN A 154 -42.16 -11.21 -9.38
N TYR A 155 -41.22 -10.48 -9.97
CA TYR A 155 -41.21 -9.03 -10.07
C TYR A 155 -41.52 -8.61 -11.50
N ASN A 156 -42.16 -7.45 -11.67
CA ASN A 156 -42.41 -6.84 -12.97
C ASN A 156 -42.33 -5.33 -12.84
N GLY A 157 -41.18 -4.79 -13.23
CA GLY A 157 -40.91 -3.38 -13.12
C GLY A 157 -39.58 -3.00 -13.74
N ALA A 158 -39.33 -1.70 -13.79
CA ALA A 158 -38.11 -1.13 -14.34
C ALA A 158 -37.48 -0.17 -13.34
N GLN A 159 -36.16 0.00 -13.42
CA GLN A 159 -35.43 1.01 -12.68
C GLN A 159 -34.71 1.93 -13.65
N VAL A 160 -34.84 3.23 -13.44
CA VAL A 160 -34.14 4.27 -14.20
C VAL A 160 -33.21 5.01 -13.25
N SER A 161 -31.96 5.18 -13.65
CA SER A 161 -31.01 6.04 -12.95
C SER A 161 -30.47 7.11 -13.90
N LEU A 162 -30.30 8.32 -13.36
CA LEU A 162 -29.65 9.44 -14.03
C LEU A 162 -28.73 10.12 -13.03
N GLY A 163 -27.55 10.53 -13.47
CA GLY A 163 -26.59 11.23 -12.64
C GLY A 163 -25.77 12.24 -13.43
N TYR A 164 -25.24 13.21 -12.72
CA TYR A 164 -24.34 14.24 -13.22
C TYR A 164 -23.28 14.54 -12.17
N GLN A 165 -22.02 14.58 -12.59
CA GLN A 165 -20.90 14.91 -11.73
C GLN A 165 -20.01 15.94 -12.41
N TYR A 166 -19.73 17.02 -11.69
CA TYR A 166 -18.78 18.05 -12.06
C TYR A 166 -17.88 18.34 -10.89
N ILE A 167 -16.59 18.07 -11.01
CA ILE A 167 -15.59 18.36 -9.99
C ILE A 167 -14.61 19.37 -10.57
N GLU A 168 -14.42 20.49 -9.91
CA GLU A 168 -13.41 21.51 -10.21
C GLU A 168 -12.70 21.91 -8.90
N PRO A 169 -11.44 22.39 -8.92
CA PRO A 169 -10.79 22.83 -7.69
C PRO A 169 -11.53 23.93 -6.94
N ALA A 170 -12.34 24.73 -7.63
CA ALA A 170 -13.14 25.79 -7.04
C ALA A 170 -14.46 25.30 -6.42
N PHE A 171 -15.09 24.26 -6.97
CA PHE A 171 -16.32 23.67 -6.44
C PHE A 171 -16.60 22.29 -7.07
N SER A 172 -17.42 21.49 -6.42
CA SER A 172 -17.92 20.23 -6.97
C SER A 172 -19.42 20.08 -6.81
N ILE A 173 -20.04 19.42 -7.78
CA ILE A 173 -21.47 19.13 -7.88
C ILE A 173 -21.62 17.64 -8.19
N GLU A 174 -22.43 16.95 -7.40
CA GLU A 174 -22.88 15.60 -7.68
C GLU A 174 -24.41 15.55 -7.57
N LEU A 175 -25.07 15.11 -8.62
CA LEU A 175 -26.51 14.91 -8.68
C LEU A 175 -26.78 13.47 -9.10
N GLN A 176 -27.69 12.80 -8.41
CA GLN A 176 -28.11 11.45 -8.76
C GLN A 176 -29.59 11.27 -8.44
N THR A 177 -30.31 10.61 -9.34
CA THR A 177 -31.71 10.25 -9.15
C THR A 177 -31.93 8.83 -9.64
N VAL A 178 -32.58 8.01 -8.83
CA VAL A 178 -32.98 6.63 -9.15
C VAL A 178 -34.47 6.49 -8.89
N ARG A 179 -35.17 5.88 -9.83
CA ARG A 179 -36.61 5.65 -9.79
C ARG A 179 -36.89 4.19 -10.11
N ALA A 180 -37.57 3.49 -9.22
CA ALA A 180 -38.15 2.19 -9.50
C ALA A 180 -39.62 2.39 -9.89
N LEU A 181 -40.02 1.78 -11.01
CA LEU A 181 -41.33 1.84 -11.64
C LEU A 181 -41.95 0.44 -11.60
N GLY A 182 -43.24 0.37 -11.31
CA GLY A 182 -43.92 -0.91 -11.12
C GLY A 182 -43.41 -1.66 -9.89
N ASP A 183 -43.39 -2.99 -9.97
CA ASP A 183 -42.87 -3.88 -8.94
C ASP A 183 -41.48 -4.36 -9.34
N TYR A 184 -40.52 -3.44 -9.40
CA TYR A 184 -39.14 -3.77 -9.77
C TYR A 184 -38.45 -4.53 -8.63
N GLY A 185 -37.76 -5.62 -8.96
CA GLY A 185 -36.99 -6.40 -8.01
C GLY A 185 -35.67 -6.93 -8.58
N ASP A 186 -34.67 -6.99 -7.73
CA ASP A 186 -33.33 -7.55 -7.97
C ASP A 186 -33.13 -8.85 -7.15
N LEU A 187 -31.94 -9.46 -7.19
CA LEU A 187 -31.65 -10.65 -6.39
C LEU A 187 -31.81 -10.40 -4.88
N GLY A 188 -31.55 -9.19 -4.40
CA GLY A 188 -31.74 -8.82 -3.01
C GLY A 188 -33.21 -8.82 -2.61
N SER A 189 -34.08 -8.39 -3.51
CA SER A 189 -35.55 -8.32 -3.31
C SER A 189 -36.16 -9.66 -2.94
N ARG A 190 -35.59 -10.74 -3.48
CA ARG A 190 -35.98 -12.12 -3.17
C ARG A 190 -35.64 -12.54 -1.74
N GLU A 191 -34.61 -11.95 -1.16
CA GLU A 191 -34.20 -12.14 0.24
C GLU A 191 -34.88 -11.10 1.15
N ASP A 192 -36.06 -10.64 0.73
CA ASP A 192 -36.91 -9.66 1.42
C ASP A 192 -36.23 -8.30 1.66
N VAL A 193 -35.23 -7.96 0.86
CA VAL A 193 -34.59 -6.63 0.89
C VAL A 193 -35.40 -5.67 0.01
N PRO A 194 -36.10 -4.67 0.57
CA PRO A 194 -36.99 -3.82 -0.22
C PRO A 194 -36.20 -2.88 -1.14
N VAL A 195 -36.59 -2.80 -2.42
CA VAL A 195 -36.01 -1.82 -3.35
C VAL A 195 -36.56 -0.43 -3.10
N PRO A 196 -35.71 0.61 -2.92
CA PRO A 196 -36.18 1.98 -2.84
C PRO A 196 -36.94 2.40 -4.11
N ARG A 197 -38.18 2.90 -3.95
CA ARG A 197 -38.97 3.45 -5.06
C ARG A 197 -38.34 4.69 -5.67
N GLN A 198 -37.68 5.48 -4.84
CA GLN A 198 -37.06 6.73 -5.22
C GLN A 198 -35.83 6.96 -4.33
N THR A 199 -34.72 7.32 -4.96
CA THR A 199 -33.52 7.84 -4.28
C THR A 199 -33.05 9.08 -5.04
N ASP A 200 -32.85 10.18 -4.32
CA ASP A 200 -32.32 11.43 -4.83
C ASP A 200 -31.12 11.84 -4.00
N ARG A 201 -30.04 12.24 -4.66
CA ARG A 201 -28.84 12.76 -4.01
C ARG A 201 -28.41 14.02 -4.74
N ALA A 202 -28.11 15.06 -3.98
CA ALA A 202 -27.50 16.27 -4.50
C ALA A 202 -26.44 16.74 -3.51
N THR A 203 -25.20 16.91 -3.94
CA THR A 203 -24.10 17.38 -3.11
C THR A 203 -23.39 18.51 -3.82
N PHE A 204 -23.15 19.60 -3.11
CA PHE A 204 -22.42 20.77 -3.56
C PHE A 204 -21.31 21.06 -2.55
N SER A 205 -20.05 21.01 -2.97
CA SER A 205 -18.91 21.32 -2.09
C SER A 205 -18.12 22.49 -2.65
N LEU A 206 -17.81 23.47 -1.78
CA LEU A 206 -17.14 24.71 -2.09
C LEU A 206 -15.94 24.91 -1.14
N PRO A 207 -14.70 24.68 -1.59
CA PRO A 207 -13.52 25.14 -0.86
C PRO A 207 -13.50 26.68 -0.85
N LEU A 208 -13.63 27.28 0.35
CA LEU A 208 -13.58 28.73 0.53
C LEU A 208 -12.13 29.23 0.51
N THR A 209 -11.21 28.46 1.11
CA THR A 209 -9.77 28.73 1.17
C THR A 209 -9.02 27.40 1.09
N GLN A 210 -7.68 27.42 1.11
CA GLN A 210 -6.87 26.18 1.19
C GLN A 210 -7.09 25.38 2.49
N SER A 211 -7.68 26.00 3.51
CA SER A 211 -7.90 25.39 4.83
C SER A 211 -9.37 25.31 5.24
N GLN A 212 -10.30 25.76 4.40
CA GLN A 212 -11.73 25.86 4.73
C GLN A 212 -12.60 25.37 3.58
N SER A 213 -13.63 24.59 3.88
CA SER A 213 -14.62 24.14 2.90
C SER A 213 -16.03 24.10 3.49
N VAL A 214 -17.00 24.41 2.64
CA VAL A 214 -18.43 24.26 2.91
C VAL A 214 -18.97 23.17 2.00
N ALA A 215 -19.84 22.31 2.53
CA ALA A 215 -20.60 21.38 1.71
C ALA A 215 -22.08 21.42 2.08
N LEU A 216 -22.93 21.35 1.07
CA LEU A 216 -24.37 21.19 1.17
C LEU A 216 -24.71 19.83 0.56
N SER A 217 -25.53 19.05 1.24
CA SER A 217 -25.98 17.75 0.74
C SER A 217 -27.46 17.56 0.96
N TYR A 218 -28.12 16.88 0.04
CA TYR A 218 -29.50 16.47 0.10
C TYR A 218 -29.59 14.99 -0.25
N VAL A 219 -30.28 14.22 0.58
CA VAL A 219 -30.57 12.81 0.37
C VAL A 219 -32.04 12.56 0.59
N GLY A 220 -32.76 12.22 -0.48
CA GLY A 220 -34.15 11.79 -0.44
C GLY A 220 -34.25 10.29 -0.70
N VAL A 221 -34.91 9.54 0.17
CA VAL A 221 -35.15 8.10 -0.04
C VAL A 221 -36.60 7.77 0.31
N ARG A 222 -37.23 6.95 -0.54
CA ARG A 222 -38.55 6.38 -0.30
C ARG A 222 -38.49 4.88 -0.46
N LEU A 223 -38.60 4.15 0.64
CA LEU A 223 -38.70 2.70 0.63
C LEU A 223 -40.18 2.25 0.66
N PRO A 224 -40.50 1.06 0.14
CA PRO A 224 -41.72 0.35 0.47
C PRO A 224 -41.86 0.20 1.99
N GLN A 225 -43.04 0.48 2.54
CA GLN A 225 -43.40 0.21 3.94
C GLN A 225 -42.58 0.92 5.03
N ALA A 226 -41.72 1.88 4.66
CA ALA A 226 -41.03 2.77 5.62
C ALA A 226 -41.37 4.24 5.36
N PRO A 227 -41.29 5.11 6.40
CA PRO A 227 -41.40 6.56 6.21
C PRO A 227 -40.39 7.05 5.17
N ALA A 228 -40.80 8.02 4.35
CA ALA A 228 -39.85 8.69 3.47
C ALA A 228 -38.85 9.49 4.32
N ALA A 229 -37.60 9.56 3.87
CA ALA A 229 -36.56 10.42 4.44
C ALA A 229 -36.17 11.47 3.41
N ARG A 230 -36.05 12.73 3.83
CA ARG A 230 -35.63 13.86 2.99
C ARG A 230 -34.66 14.72 3.78
N ILE A 231 -33.41 14.29 3.83
CA ILE A 231 -32.39 14.87 4.70
C ILE A 231 -31.63 15.94 3.90
N GLY A 232 -31.74 17.20 4.33
CA GLY A 232 -30.81 18.25 3.93
C GLY A 232 -29.76 18.45 5.00
N SER A 233 -28.50 18.64 4.61
CA SER A 233 -27.40 18.91 5.53
C SER A 233 -26.45 19.97 5.00
N ALA A 234 -25.87 20.74 5.91
CA ALA A 234 -24.82 21.70 5.65
C ALA A 234 -23.64 21.41 6.59
N SER A 235 -22.43 21.37 6.05
CA SER A 235 -21.21 21.17 6.82
C SER A 235 -20.17 22.23 6.48
N TYR A 236 -19.43 22.68 7.49
CA TYR A 236 -18.31 23.58 7.37
C TYR A 236 -17.10 22.96 8.08
N THR A 237 -15.99 22.82 7.38
CA THR A 237 -14.74 22.27 7.92
C THR A 237 -13.64 23.31 7.78
N ALA A 238 -12.89 23.53 8.85
CA ALA A 238 -11.82 24.52 8.90
C ALA A 238 -10.59 23.97 9.63
N ASN A 239 -9.43 24.02 8.99
CA ASN A 239 -8.13 23.82 9.63
C ASN A 239 -7.67 25.17 10.20
N LEU A 240 -7.96 25.41 11.48
CA LEU A 240 -7.64 26.67 12.17
C LEU A 240 -6.12 26.84 12.38
N HIS A 241 -5.42 25.72 12.59
CA HIS A 241 -3.97 25.64 12.73
C HIS A 241 -3.46 24.29 12.18
N SER A 242 -2.14 24.11 12.03
CA SER A 242 -1.56 22.83 11.56
C SER A 242 -1.87 21.63 12.46
N ARG A 243 -2.31 21.89 13.70
CA ARG A 243 -2.63 20.89 14.72
C ARG A 243 -4.09 20.96 15.20
N VAL A 244 -4.91 21.85 14.64
CA VAL A 244 -6.29 22.08 15.10
C VAL A 244 -7.22 22.17 13.91
N SER A 245 -8.18 21.25 13.85
CA SER A 245 -9.26 21.25 12.87
C SER A 245 -10.61 21.30 13.55
N MET A 246 -11.57 21.97 12.92
CA MET A 246 -12.93 22.14 13.40
C MET A 246 -13.90 21.72 12.32
N ASN A 247 -14.97 21.02 12.71
CA ASN A 247 -16.07 20.69 11.80
C ASN A 247 -17.41 21.05 12.43
N ILE A 248 -18.22 21.80 11.70
CA ILE A 248 -19.59 22.15 12.06
C ILE A 248 -20.49 21.42 11.07
N SER A 249 -21.56 20.82 11.54
CA SER A 249 -22.51 20.10 10.68
C SER A 249 -23.92 20.26 11.20
N ALA A 250 -24.85 20.59 10.32
CA ALA A 250 -26.27 20.70 10.62
C ALA A 250 -27.04 19.85 9.61
N TYR A 251 -28.10 19.20 10.06
CA TYR A 251 -29.01 18.47 9.18
C TYR A 251 -30.47 18.59 9.64
N ASN A 252 -31.38 18.40 8.70
CA ASN A 252 -32.81 18.35 8.95
C ASN A 252 -33.46 17.35 7.99
N ASP A 253 -34.25 16.41 8.51
CA ASP A 253 -35.14 15.55 7.72
C ASP A 253 -36.48 16.25 7.53
N PHE A 254 -36.73 16.74 6.31
CA PHE A 254 -37.97 17.42 5.95
C PHE A 254 -39.19 16.49 5.88
N ALA A 255 -39.00 15.18 5.93
CA ALA A 255 -40.10 14.20 5.92
C ALA A 255 -40.50 13.74 7.33
N GLN A 256 -39.66 13.97 8.34
CA GLN A 256 -39.89 13.53 9.72
C GLN A 256 -39.77 14.69 10.71
N THR A 257 -40.84 14.97 11.45
CA THR A 257 -40.85 16.00 12.49
C THR A 257 -39.89 15.64 13.64
N GLY A 258 -39.10 16.61 14.11
CA GLY A 258 -38.17 16.40 15.22
C GLY A 258 -36.83 15.74 14.84
N SER A 259 -36.65 15.35 13.58
CA SER A 259 -35.40 14.77 13.08
C SER A 259 -34.50 15.85 12.48
N HIS A 260 -33.86 16.61 13.36
CA HIS A 260 -32.88 17.63 13.00
C HIS A 260 -31.70 17.57 13.96
N GLY A 261 -30.55 18.07 13.55
CA GLY A 261 -29.41 18.13 14.45
C GLY A 261 -28.38 19.15 14.03
N VAL A 262 -27.64 19.63 15.02
CA VAL A 262 -26.48 20.50 14.83
C VAL A 262 -25.37 19.97 15.72
N TYR A 263 -24.18 19.88 15.17
CA TYR A 263 -22.99 19.37 15.81
C TYR A 263 -21.82 20.30 15.51
N ILE A 264 -20.95 20.47 16.49
CA ILE A 264 -19.66 21.12 16.39
C ILE A 264 -18.62 20.16 16.95
N GLY A 265 -17.58 19.91 16.19
CA GLY A 265 -16.45 19.08 16.56
C GLY A 265 -15.14 19.84 16.42
N LEU A 266 -14.20 19.47 17.28
CA LEU A 266 -12.86 19.99 17.34
C LEU A 266 -11.90 18.80 17.47
N SER A 267 -10.90 18.74 16.60
CA SER A 267 -9.84 17.75 16.64
C SER A 267 -8.49 18.44 16.78
N ILE A 268 -7.75 18.04 17.81
CA ILE A 268 -6.48 18.64 18.22
C ILE A 268 -5.40 17.56 18.22
N LEU A 269 -4.29 17.81 17.52
CA LEU A 269 -3.10 16.95 17.56
C LEU A 269 -2.13 17.46 18.64
N LEU A 270 -1.94 16.64 19.68
CA LEU A 270 -0.98 16.86 20.76
C LEU A 270 0.29 16.04 20.50
N GLY A 271 1.44 16.71 20.40
CA GLY A 271 2.69 16.05 19.99
C GLY A 271 2.56 15.44 18.60
N ASP A 272 3.19 14.29 18.37
CA ASP A 272 3.27 13.69 17.03
C ASP A 272 2.34 12.48 16.84
N SER A 273 1.73 11.98 17.91
CA SER A 273 0.97 10.72 17.88
C SER A 273 -0.33 10.72 18.69
N THR A 274 -0.63 11.78 19.43
CA THR A 274 -1.86 11.86 20.25
C THR A 274 -2.87 12.81 19.63
N GLN A 275 -4.11 12.35 19.47
CA GLN A 275 -5.23 13.14 18.97
C GLN A 275 -6.30 13.25 20.07
N VAL A 276 -6.78 14.47 20.30
CA VAL A 276 -7.91 14.77 21.17
C VAL A 276 -9.07 15.22 20.31
N ASN A 277 -10.23 14.57 20.47
CA ASN A 277 -11.45 14.93 19.78
C ASN A 277 -12.48 15.36 20.81
N ALA A 278 -13.09 16.51 20.58
CA ALA A 278 -14.19 17.01 21.40
C ALA A 278 -15.33 17.41 20.48
N SER A 279 -16.54 17.03 20.83
CA SER A 279 -17.73 17.41 20.10
C SER A 279 -18.91 17.71 20.99
N VAL A 280 -19.77 18.59 20.51
CA VAL A 280 -21.01 18.99 21.18
C VAL A 280 -22.07 19.28 20.14
N GLY A 281 -23.31 18.96 20.46
CA GLY A 281 -24.41 19.17 19.55
C GLY A 281 -25.75 18.84 20.16
N ARG A 282 -26.75 18.84 19.30
CA ARG A 282 -28.12 18.47 19.62
C ARG A 282 -28.70 17.66 18.46
N GLN A 283 -29.42 16.60 18.78
CA GLN A 283 -30.20 15.80 17.84
C GLN A 283 -31.64 15.71 18.36
N GLY A 284 -32.57 16.31 17.62
CA GLY A 284 -33.92 16.56 18.07
C GLY A 284 -33.91 17.34 19.39
N GLU A 285 -34.47 16.76 20.44
CA GLU A 285 -34.46 17.35 21.78
C GLU A 285 -33.24 16.96 22.63
N GLN A 286 -32.44 15.99 22.18
CA GLN A 286 -31.38 15.40 22.97
C GLN A 286 -30.05 16.10 22.74
N GLY A 287 -29.37 16.48 23.82
CA GLY A 287 -27.98 16.96 23.76
C GLY A 287 -27.01 15.81 23.50
N ILE A 288 -26.05 16.04 22.62
CA ILE A 288 -24.95 15.13 22.31
C ILE A 288 -23.65 15.81 22.71
N TYR A 289 -22.74 15.07 23.32
CA TYR A 289 -21.36 15.50 23.46
C TYR A 289 -20.45 14.28 23.43
N SER A 290 -19.22 14.46 22.99
CA SER A 290 -18.18 13.46 23.16
C SER A 290 -16.84 14.13 23.39
N VAL A 291 -16.02 13.56 24.26
CA VAL A 291 -14.65 13.99 24.48
C VAL A 291 -13.82 12.73 24.59
N GLY A 292 -12.78 12.64 23.77
CA GLY A 292 -11.87 11.52 23.77
C GLY A 292 -10.46 11.91 23.42
N ALA A 293 -9.53 11.09 23.85
CA ALA A 293 -8.13 11.18 23.52
C ALA A 293 -7.66 9.80 23.05
N GLN A 294 -6.86 9.75 22.00
CA GLN A 294 -6.31 8.52 21.48
C GLN A 294 -4.89 8.71 20.98
N ARG A 295 -4.09 7.65 21.09
CA ARG A 295 -2.80 7.48 20.44
C ARG A 295 -2.86 6.20 19.62
N ASN A 296 -2.66 6.32 18.31
CA ASN A 296 -2.55 5.17 17.43
C ASN A 296 -1.19 4.50 17.59
N VAL A 297 -1.12 3.20 17.30
CA VAL A 297 0.16 2.48 17.32
C VAL A 297 0.96 2.84 16.07
N ASP A 298 2.26 3.10 16.27
CA ASP A 298 3.18 3.37 15.18
C ASP A 298 3.47 2.09 14.36
N TYR A 299 3.92 2.24 13.11
CA TYR A 299 4.12 1.09 12.21
C TYR A 299 5.28 0.18 12.64
N ASP A 300 6.30 0.72 13.31
CA ASP A 300 7.39 -0.02 13.94
C ASP A 300 6.89 -0.89 15.13
N GLY A 301 5.75 -0.54 15.71
CA GLY A 301 5.04 -1.31 16.72
C GLY A 301 4.94 -0.56 18.05
N GLY A 302 4.48 -1.27 19.09
CA GLY A 302 4.37 -0.73 20.44
C GLY A 302 2.93 -0.55 20.90
N TRP A 303 2.69 0.47 21.73
CA TRP A 303 1.42 0.65 22.44
C TRP A 303 0.59 1.78 21.84
N GLY A 304 -0.71 1.53 21.75
CA GLY A 304 -1.73 2.48 21.37
C GLY A 304 -2.87 2.42 22.37
N TRP A 305 -3.58 3.52 22.55
CA TRP A 305 -4.68 3.60 23.49
C TRP A 305 -5.72 4.59 23.00
N GLY A 306 -6.94 4.47 23.52
CA GLY A 306 -8.00 5.43 23.28
C GLY A 306 -8.96 5.43 24.45
N VAL A 307 -9.36 6.61 24.88
CA VAL A 307 -10.43 6.78 25.87
C VAL A 307 -11.42 7.79 25.32
N GLU A 308 -12.70 7.54 25.52
CA GLU A 308 -13.75 8.46 25.11
C GLU A 308 -14.91 8.38 26.08
N ASN A 309 -15.45 9.54 26.42
CA ASN A 309 -16.65 9.73 27.20
C ASN A 309 -17.61 10.58 26.37
N GLY A 310 -18.88 10.21 26.34
CA GLY A 310 -19.87 10.99 25.63
C GLY A 310 -21.29 10.64 26.01
N ARG A 311 -22.22 11.37 25.41
CA ARG A 311 -23.66 11.12 25.49
C ARG A 311 -24.24 11.17 24.09
N SER A 312 -24.96 10.11 23.71
CA SER A 312 -25.63 10.00 22.41
C SER A 312 -26.91 9.18 22.56
N GLY A 313 -27.99 9.56 21.85
CA GLY A 313 -29.28 8.88 21.96
C GLY A 313 -29.89 8.92 23.36
N GLY A 314 -29.55 9.94 24.16
CA GLY A 314 -30.01 10.08 25.55
C GLY A 314 -29.23 9.26 26.58
N ALA A 315 -28.40 8.31 26.16
CA ALA A 315 -27.56 7.47 27.01
C ALA A 315 -26.11 7.97 27.06
N GLN A 316 -25.48 7.85 28.23
CA GLN A 316 -24.03 8.07 28.38
C GLN A 316 -23.29 6.84 27.87
N TYR A 317 -22.15 7.06 27.23
CA TYR A 317 -21.22 6.01 26.85
C TYR A 317 -19.80 6.35 27.29
N ASN A 318 -19.07 5.33 27.70
CA ASN A 318 -17.68 5.40 28.09
C ASN A 318 -16.95 4.27 27.40
N GLN A 319 -15.83 4.54 26.73
CA GLN A 319 -15.03 3.50 26.11
C GLN A 319 -13.55 3.71 26.37
N GLY A 320 -12.85 2.58 26.54
CA GLY A 320 -11.42 2.51 26.73
C GLY A 320 -10.87 1.38 25.88
N LYS A 321 -9.83 1.67 25.11
CA LYS A 321 -9.13 0.74 24.23
C LYS A 321 -7.65 0.77 24.56
N LEU A 322 -7.04 -0.40 24.68
CA LEU A 322 -5.60 -0.58 24.76
C LEU A 322 -5.17 -1.54 23.66
N GLN A 323 -4.13 -1.18 22.91
CA GLN A 323 -3.65 -1.93 21.76
C GLN A 323 -2.14 -2.11 21.87
N PHE A 324 -1.66 -3.31 21.54
CA PHE A 324 -0.24 -3.62 21.45
C PHE A 324 0.04 -4.26 20.09
N LEU A 325 0.90 -3.63 19.28
CA LEU A 325 1.38 -4.16 18.01
C LEU A 325 2.79 -4.72 18.20
N GLY A 326 2.90 -6.04 18.16
CA GLY A 326 4.18 -6.74 18.15
C GLY A 326 4.65 -7.06 16.74
N ARG A 327 5.79 -7.74 16.65
CA ARG A 327 6.32 -8.29 15.38
C ARG A 327 5.51 -9.49 14.85
N TYR A 328 4.77 -10.17 15.72
CA TYR A 328 4.07 -11.43 15.42
C TYR A 328 2.54 -11.32 15.48
N GLY A 329 2.01 -10.11 15.61
CA GLY A 329 0.57 -9.92 15.75
C GLY A 329 0.22 -8.67 16.56
N GLN A 330 -1.08 -8.48 16.73
CA GLN A 330 -1.69 -7.39 17.47
C GLN A 330 -2.62 -7.94 18.55
N LEU A 331 -2.52 -7.38 19.74
CA LEU A 331 -3.48 -7.59 20.83
C LEU A 331 -4.27 -6.29 21.05
N THR A 332 -5.57 -6.40 21.27
CA THR A 332 -6.44 -5.26 21.55
C THR A 332 -7.41 -5.63 22.67
N ALA A 333 -7.44 -4.84 23.72
CA ALA A 333 -8.44 -4.91 24.78
C ALA A 333 -9.37 -3.70 24.67
N LEU A 334 -10.67 -3.94 24.71
CA LEU A 334 -11.71 -2.92 24.66
C LEU A 334 -12.63 -3.11 25.86
N GLY A 335 -12.85 -2.04 26.61
CA GLY A 335 -13.94 -1.93 27.58
C GLY A 335 -14.87 -0.82 27.13
N GLN A 336 -16.18 -1.08 27.14
CA GLN A 336 -17.19 -0.06 26.86
C GLN A 336 -18.35 -0.19 27.84
N ASP A 337 -18.91 0.94 28.24
CA ASP A 337 -20.17 1.02 28.96
C ASP A 337 -21.12 1.89 28.14
N TYR A 338 -22.32 1.39 27.88
CA TYR A 338 -23.37 2.14 27.19
C TYR A 338 -24.65 2.09 28.00
N GLY A 339 -25.09 3.24 28.52
CA GLY A 339 -26.30 3.34 29.35
C GLY A 339 -26.26 2.46 30.60
N GLY A 340 -25.09 2.29 31.21
CA GLY A 340 -24.89 1.43 32.40
C GLY A 340 -24.76 -0.06 32.08
N ARG A 341 -24.66 -0.45 30.81
CA ARG A 341 -24.35 -1.82 30.38
C ARG A 341 -22.90 -1.90 29.93
N GLY A 342 -22.07 -2.46 30.80
CA GLY A 342 -20.67 -2.74 30.53
C GLY A 342 -20.48 -3.97 29.62
N GLN A 343 -19.56 -3.88 28.68
CA GLN A 343 -19.05 -4.97 27.87
C GLN A 343 -17.53 -4.85 27.77
N ALA A 344 -16.85 -6.00 27.72
CA ALA A 344 -15.42 -6.06 27.48
C ALA A 344 -15.11 -7.10 26.42
N ALA A 345 -14.10 -6.82 25.60
CA ALA A 345 -13.62 -7.73 24.57
C ALA A 345 -12.09 -7.70 24.52
N VAL A 346 -11.51 -8.85 24.22
CA VAL A 346 -10.09 -8.99 23.89
C VAL A 346 -9.98 -9.62 22.52
N GLN A 347 -9.18 -9.02 21.65
CA GLN A 347 -8.96 -9.46 20.28
C GLN A 347 -7.47 -9.67 20.06
N ALA A 348 -7.10 -10.83 19.52
CA ALA A 348 -5.75 -11.13 19.03
C ALA A 348 -5.83 -11.38 17.52
N VAL A 349 -4.95 -10.72 16.76
CA VAL A 349 -4.91 -10.82 15.30
C VAL A 349 -3.48 -11.03 14.85
N GLY A 350 -3.24 -12.01 13.97
CA GLY A 350 -1.93 -12.29 13.40
C GLY A 350 -2.06 -13.23 12.21
N ALA A 351 -0.92 -13.67 11.69
CA ALA A 351 -0.84 -14.66 10.63
C ALA A 351 0.23 -15.71 10.95
N LEU A 352 0.06 -16.90 10.39
CA LEU A 352 1.06 -17.96 10.36
C LEU A 352 1.32 -18.30 8.89
N VAL A 353 2.59 -18.24 8.47
CA VAL A 353 2.99 -18.53 7.09
C VAL A 353 3.93 -19.73 7.08
N LEU A 354 3.60 -20.73 6.27
CA LEU A 354 4.50 -21.84 5.95
C LEU A 354 5.03 -21.65 4.54
N MET A 355 6.31 -21.30 4.41
CA MET A 355 6.94 -21.00 3.12
C MET A 355 8.44 -21.29 3.20
N ASP A 356 9.03 -21.83 2.12
CA ASP A 356 10.45 -22.24 2.07
C ASP A 356 10.86 -23.18 3.23
N GLY A 357 9.93 -24.07 3.64
CA GLY A 357 10.14 -24.98 4.78
C GLY A 357 10.09 -24.31 6.17
N ALA A 358 9.87 -23.01 6.25
CA ALA A 358 9.81 -22.25 7.49
C ALA A 358 8.36 -21.91 7.89
N LEU A 359 7.97 -22.23 9.12
CA LEU A 359 6.73 -21.75 9.74
C LEU A 359 7.02 -20.47 10.53
N THR A 360 6.56 -19.32 10.02
CA THR A 360 6.87 -18.00 10.59
C THR A 360 5.58 -17.29 11.02
N PRO A 361 5.45 -16.89 12.30
CA PRO A 361 4.38 -16.01 12.73
C PRO A 361 4.63 -14.58 12.26
N SER A 362 3.57 -13.84 11.99
CA SER A 362 3.65 -12.45 11.57
C SER A 362 2.43 -11.67 12.02
N ARG A 363 2.51 -10.35 11.85
CA ARG A 363 1.34 -9.48 11.79
C ARG A 363 0.35 -9.99 10.74
N ARG A 364 -0.89 -9.52 10.82
CA ARG A 364 -1.93 -9.84 9.82
C ARG A 364 -1.40 -9.52 8.42
N ILE A 365 -1.61 -10.45 7.50
CA ILE A 365 -1.28 -10.28 6.08
C ILE A 365 -2.59 -9.99 5.37
N ASN A 366 -2.69 -8.83 4.71
CA ASN A 366 -3.92 -8.41 4.04
C ASN A 366 -3.86 -8.61 2.52
N ASP A 367 -2.66 -8.61 1.93
CA ASP A 367 -2.47 -8.71 0.48
C ASP A 367 -1.15 -9.44 0.15
N GLY A 368 -0.28 -8.86 -0.68
CA GLY A 368 1.03 -9.42 -1.01
C GLY A 368 1.97 -9.44 0.19
N PHE A 369 2.83 -10.46 0.26
CA PHE A 369 3.88 -10.55 1.28
C PHE A 369 5.16 -11.14 0.71
N ALA A 370 6.28 -10.97 1.42
CA ALA A 370 7.52 -11.65 1.09
C ALA A 370 8.09 -12.42 2.28
N LEU A 371 8.71 -13.56 2.00
CA LEU A 371 9.64 -14.19 2.91
C LEU A 371 11.05 -13.81 2.45
N VAL A 372 11.73 -12.99 3.24
CA VAL A 372 13.14 -12.68 3.03
C VAL A 372 13.98 -13.84 3.62
N SER A 373 14.92 -14.35 2.84
CA SER A 373 15.90 -15.35 3.25
C SER A 373 17.31 -14.80 3.09
N THR A 374 18.14 -14.99 4.10
CA THR A 374 19.56 -14.63 4.15
C THR A 374 20.46 -15.87 4.17
N ASP A 375 19.99 -16.96 3.55
CA ASP A 375 20.65 -18.27 3.47
C ASP A 375 21.18 -18.75 4.83
N GLY A 376 20.36 -18.61 5.86
CA GLY A 376 20.69 -19.04 7.22
C GLY A 376 21.46 -18.02 8.05
N THR A 377 21.79 -16.84 7.53
CA THR A 377 22.48 -15.79 8.30
C THR A 377 21.49 -15.07 9.21
N PRO A 378 21.55 -15.25 10.54
CA PRO A 378 20.58 -14.65 11.44
C PRO A 378 20.86 -13.16 11.67
N ASP A 379 19.88 -12.48 12.24
CA ASP A 379 20.03 -11.12 12.78
C ASP A 379 20.40 -10.04 11.74
N VAL A 380 20.04 -10.25 10.48
CA VAL A 380 20.26 -9.28 9.39
C VAL A 380 19.12 -8.28 9.35
N ALA A 381 19.41 -6.98 9.43
CA ALA A 381 18.40 -5.94 9.30
C ALA A 381 17.87 -5.87 7.86
N VAL A 382 16.55 -5.93 7.74
CA VAL A 382 15.83 -5.81 6.47
C VAL A 382 15.05 -4.50 6.47
N LEU A 383 15.10 -3.82 5.34
CA LEU A 383 14.37 -2.60 5.08
C LEU A 383 13.32 -2.83 3.99
N HIS A 384 12.18 -2.18 4.16
CA HIS A 384 11.14 -2.06 3.15
C HIS A 384 10.99 -0.57 2.80
N GLU A 385 11.21 -0.21 1.54
CA GLU A 385 11.21 1.19 1.08
C GLU A 385 12.10 2.12 1.95
N ASN A 386 13.33 1.67 2.25
CA ASN A 386 14.31 2.34 3.12
C ASN A 386 13.88 2.54 4.59
N ARG A 387 12.85 1.84 5.05
CA ARG A 387 12.45 1.83 6.47
C ARG A 387 12.84 0.50 7.08
N LYS A 388 13.60 0.53 8.18
CA LYS A 388 13.95 -0.67 8.94
C LYS A 388 12.67 -1.34 9.43
N LEU A 389 12.43 -2.56 8.97
CA LEU A 389 11.22 -3.32 9.31
C LEU A 389 11.49 -4.27 10.49
N GLY A 390 12.65 -4.93 10.47
CA GLY A 390 13.01 -5.93 11.45
C GLY A 390 14.33 -6.61 11.12
N ARG A 391 14.65 -7.67 11.86
CA ARG A 391 15.86 -8.48 11.68
C ARG A 391 15.48 -9.94 11.45
N THR A 392 16.26 -10.64 10.62
CA THR A 392 16.04 -12.06 10.36
C THR A 392 16.15 -12.91 11.63
N ASN A 393 15.36 -13.97 11.70
CA ASN A 393 15.37 -14.91 12.83
C ASN A 393 16.62 -15.82 12.81
N SER A 394 16.71 -16.77 13.73
CA SER A 394 17.83 -17.70 13.85
C SER A 394 18.07 -18.58 12.61
N ALA A 395 17.05 -18.76 11.75
CA ALA A 395 17.15 -19.49 10.49
C ALA A 395 17.44 -18.56 9.29
N GLY A 396 17.68 -17.27 9.52
CA GLY A 396 17.91 -16.30 8.44
C GLY A 396 16.64 -15.91 7.68
N HIS A 397 15.48 -15.96 8.33
CA HIS A 397 14.21 -15.59 7.71
C HIS A 397 13.57 -14.35 8.35
N LEU A 398 12.98 -13.50 7.52
CA LEU A 398 12.08 -12.43 7.98
C LEU A 398 10.85 -12.38 7.07
N LEU A 399 9.67 -12.42 7.67
CA LEU A 399 8.44 -12.17 6.91
C LEU A 399 8.19 -10.67 6.80
N VAL A 400 7.96 -10.20 5.58
CA VAL A 400 7.60 -8.84 5.24
C VAL A 400 6.12 -8.80 4.86
N PRO A 401 5.23 -8.37 5.77
CA PRO A 401 3.82 -8.18 5.45
C PRO A 401 3.60 -6.89 4.64
N ASP A 402 2.39 -6.74 4.10
CA ASP A 402 1.88 -5.50 3.49
C ASP A 402 2.69 -5.01 2.27
N LEU A 403 3.01 -5.92 1.35
CA LEU A 403 3.52 -5.54 0.02
C LEU A 403 2.36 -5.16 -0.90
N ASN A 404 2.60 -4.15 -1.73
CA ASN A 404 1.64 -3.72 -2.74
C ASN A 404 1.62 -4.72 -3.90
N SER A 405 0.47 -5.36 -4.15
CA SER A 405 0.33 -6.31 -5.23
C SER A 405 0.39 -5.66 -6.61
N TYR A 406 0.99 -6.37 -7.57
CA TYR A 406 1.25 -5.92 -8.94
C TYR A 406 2.07 -4.62 -9.02
N GLN A 407 2.71 -4.23 -7.92
CA GLN A 407 3.59 -3.07 -7.83
C GLN A 407 4.99 -3.49 -7.42
N THR A 408 5.96 -2.66 -7.77
CA THR A 408 7.35 -2.78 -7.35
C THR A 408 7.45 -2.50 -5.85
N ASN A 409 7.92 -3.46 -5.08
CA ASN A 409 8.26 -3.29 -3.67
C ASN A 409 9.77 -3.49 -3.51
N ARG A 410 10.47 -2.50 -2.97
CA ARG A 410 11.92 -2.54 -2.76
C ARG A 410 12.24 -3.05 -1.38
N LEU A 411 12.93 -4.19 -1.37
CA LEU A 411 13.44 -4.82 -0.17
C LEU A 411 14.96 -4.74 -0.18
N SER A 412 15.56 -4.44 0.95
CA SER A 412 17.00 -4.37 1.07
C SER A 412 17.49 -4.87 2.41
N ILE A 413 18.77 -5.20 2.49
CA ILE A 413 19.46 -5.50 3.75
C ILE A 413 20.47 -4.39 4.06
N ASP A 414 20.69 -4.15 5.35
CA ASP A 414 21.68 -3.19 5.82
C ASP A 414 23.07 -3.85 5.88
N PRO A 415 24.04 -3.49 5.01
CA PRO A 415 25.36 -4.09 5.03
C PRO A 415 26.22 -3.61 6.20
N ASP A 416 25.92 -2.45 6.80
CA ASP A 416 26.74 -1.88 7.88
C ASP A 416 26.60 -2.68 9.18
N GLU A 417 25.50 -3.41 9.32
CA GLU A 417 25.22 -4.28 10.47
C GLU A 417 25.70 -5.73 10.25
N LEU A 418 26.32 -6.04 9.10
CA LEU A 418 26.83 -7.38 8.79
C LEU A 418 28.28 -7.58 9.27
N PRO A 419 28.65 -8.82 9.65
CA PRO A 419 30.05 -9.16 9.89
C PRO A 419 30.94 -8.89 8.67
N VAL A 420 32.18 -8.45 8.92
CA VAL A 420 33.16 -8.10 7.86
C VAL A 420 33.65 -9.29 7.03
N ASP A 421 33.43 -10.52 7.49
CA ASP A 421 33.68 -11.78 6.76
C ASP A 421 32.51 -12.19 5.86
N MET A 422 31.56 -11.29 5.59
CA MET A 422 30.45 -11.53 4.67
C MET A 422 30.72 -11.00 3.28
N LYS A 423 30.47 -11.86 2.29
CA LYS A 423 30.41 -11.53 0.88
C LYS A 423 28.94 -11.45 0.45
N LEU A 424 28.61 -10.35 -0.24
CA LEU A 424 27.27 -10.06 -0.73
C LEU A 424 27.26 -9.99 -2.26
N GLU A 425 26.25 -10.62 -2.89
CA GLU A 425 25.98 -10.40 -4.32
C GLU A 425 25.17 -9.13 -4.57
N THR A 426 24.14 -8.91 -3.74
CA THR A 426 23.27 -7.72 -3.80
C THR A 426 22.77 -7.37 -2.41
N THR A 427 22.57 -6.07 -2.16
CA THR A 427 21.91 -5.55 -0.95
C THR A 427 20.46 -5.18 -1.21
N LYS A 428 19.99 -5.24 -2.47
CA LYS A 428 18.65 -4.81 -2.89
C LYS A 428 17.98 -5.86 -3.77
N ALA A 429 16.69 -6.04 -3.53
CA ALA A 429 15.81 -6.89 -4.32
C ALA A 429 14.49 -6.17 -4.59
N VAL A 430 13.87 -6.49 -5.72
CA VAL A 430 12.57 -5.96 -6.10
C VAL A 430 11.58 -7.12 -6.13
N ALA A 431 10.48 -6.97 -5.38
CA ALA A 431 9.40 -7.94 -5.29
C ALA A 431 8.12 -7.37 -5.93
N VAL A 432 7.47 -8.18 -6.78
CA VAL A 432 6.18 -7.84 -7.41
C VAL A 432 5.20 -8.99 -7.16
N PRO A 433 4.59 -9.07 -5.96
CA PRO A 433 3.67 -10.15 -5.63
C PRO A 433 2.34 -10.00 -6.38
N GLN A 434 1.69 -11.13 -6.66
CA GLN A 434 0.28 -11.16 -7.05
C GLN A 434 -0.62 -10.89 -5.82
N ALA A 435 -1.85 -10.42 -6.04
CA ALA A 435 -2.84 -10.24 -4.97
C ALA A 435 -3.00 -11.49 -4.09
N GLY A 436 -2.87 -11.31 -2.78
CA GLY A 436 -2.96 -12.38 -1.78
C GLY A 436 -1.87 -13.47 -1.86
N SER A 437 -0.73 -13.20 -2.51
CA SER A 437 0.35 -14.17 -2.70
C SER A 437 1.65 -13.79 -1.97
N GLY A 438 2.46 -14.81 -1.68
CA GLY A 438 3.78 -14.67 -1.08
C GLY A 438 4.90 -14.86 -2.10
N VAL A 439 5.96 -14.05 -2.02
CA VAL A 439 7.18 -14.21 -2.83
C VAL A 439 8.41 -14.45 -1.97
N LEU A 440 9.31 -15.31 -2.44
CA LEU A 440 10.58 -15.60 -1.76
C LEU A 440 11.64 -14.64 -2.27
N VAL A 441 12.27 -13.90 -1.36
CA VAL A 441 13.32 -12.93 -1.68
C VAL A 441 14.60 -13.38 -1.01
N LYS A 442 15.55 -13.85 -1.83
CA LYS A 442 16.82 -14.39 -1.33
C LYS A 442 17.92 -13.33 -1.45
N PHE A 443 18.61 -13.08 -0.34
CA PHE A 443 19.88 -12.37 -0.31
C PHE A 443 20.98 -13.41 -0.06
N ALA A 444 21.70 -13.75 -1.13
CA ALA A 444 22.80 -14.70 -1.07
C ALA A 444 23.95 -14.10 -0.25
N LEU A 445 24.06 -14.55 1.00
CA LEU A 445 25.08 -14.15 1.96
C LEU A 445 26.04 -15.32 2.13
N GLN A 446 27.30 -15.10 1.77
CA GLN A 446 28.35 -16.11 1.89
C GLN A 446 29.40 -15.63 2.88
N ARG A 447 29.70 -16.44 3.88
CA ARG A 447 30.90 -16.22 4.68
C ARG A 447 32.12 -16.56 3.85
N TYR A 448 33.14 -15.71 3.90
CA TYR A 448 34.46 -16.02 3.36
C TYR A 448 35.48 -16.00 4.49
N ALA A 449 36.36 -17.00 4.52
CA ALA A 449 37.43 -17.10 5.50
C ALA A 449 38.68 -16.42 4.94
N ALA A 450 39.15 -15.35 5.59
CA ALA A 450 40.35 -14.65 5.19
C ALA A 450 41.13 -14.12 6.39
N ALA A 451 42.43 -13.93 6.22
CA ALA A 451 43.32 -13.40 7.24
C ALA A 451 44.46 -12.60 6.61
N SER A 452 44.98 -11.64 7.38
CA SER A 452 46.26 -11.01 7.09
C SER A 452 47.37 -11.89 7.67
N VAL A 453 48.26 -12.42 6.84
CA VAL A 453 49.32 -13.34 7.25
C VAL A 453 50.66 -12.61 7.22
N ILE A 454 51.33 -12.53 8.37
CA ILE A 454 52.67 -11.92 8.47
C ILE A 454 53.72 -12.98 8.10
N LEU A 455 54.55 -12.69 7.11
CA LEU A 455 55.55 -13.61 6.57
C LEU A 455 56.97 -13.03 6.76
N HIS A 456 57.86 -13.83 7.36
CA HIS A 456 59.28 -13.49 7.54
C HIS A 456 60.19 -14.50 6.83
N LEU A 457 61.37 -14.04 6.44
CA LEU A 457 62.47 -14.87 5.97
C LEU A 457 63.09 -15.68 7.12
N PRO A 458 63.85 -16.76 6.84
CA PRO A 458 64.50 -17.58 7.87
C PRO A 458 65.47 -16.81 8.79
N ASP A 459 66.01 -15.69 8.31
CA ASP A 459 66.91 -14.79 9.05
C ASP A 459 66.15 -13.73 9.88
N GLY A 460 64.82 -13.75 9.86
CA GLY A 460 63.96 -12.77 10.52
C GLY A 460 63.69 -11.50 9.72
N GLY A 461 64.23 -11.38 8.50
CA GLY A 461 63.94 -10.27 7.59
C GLY A 461 62.51 -10.30 7.04
N VAL A 462 61.97 -9.13 6.65
CA VAL A 462 60.66 -9.04 6.00
C VAL A 462 60.74 -9.44 4.53
N LEU A 463 59.70 -10.09 4.02
CA LEU A 463 59.62 -10.40 2.59
C LEU A 463 59.50 -9.12 1.74
N PRO A 464 60.07 -9.09 0.52
CA PRO A 464 60.00 -7.93 -0.33
C PRO A 464 58.57 -7.64 -0.80
N VAL A 465 58.18 -6.37 -0.75
CA VAL A 465 56.89 -5.89 -1.25
C VAL A 465 56.73 -6.27 -2.72
N GLY A 466 55.55 -6.77 -3.10
CA GLY A 466 55.24 -7.21 -4.45
C GLY A 466 55.62 -8.66 -4.76
N ALA A 467 56.23 -9.40 -3.81
CA ALA A 467 56.38 -10.85 -3.96
C ALA A 467 54.99 -11.51 -4.08
N ARG A 468 54.84 -12.42 -5.04
CA ARG A 468 53.57 -13.10 -5.32
C ARG A 468 53.37 -14.22 -4.32
N VAL A 469 52.21 -14.23 -3.67
CA VAL A 469 51.77 -15.27 -2.74
C VAL A 469 50.67 -16.07 -3.42
N ALA A 470 50.86 -17.37 -3.63
CA ALA A 470 49.83 -18.26 -4.14
C ALA A 470 49.35 -19.17 -3.01
N HIS A 471 48.06 -19.15 -2.71
CA HIS A 471 47.43 -20.11 -1.80
C HIS A 471 47.15 -21.41 -2.56
N VAL A 472 47.74 -22.52 -2.14
CA VAL A 472 47.73 -23.78 -2.90
C VAL A 472 46.33 -24.37 -2.99
N GLU A 473 45.55 -24.28 -1.91
CA GLU A 473 44.24 -24.90 -1.76
C GLU A 473 43.17 -24.20 -2.60
N SER A 474 43.12 -22.87 -2.54
CA SER A 474 42.12 -22.10 -3.30
C SER A 474 42.60 -21.71 -4.70
N GLY A 475 43.90 -21.81 -4.97
CA GLY A 475 44.52 -21.31 -6.20
C GLY A 475 44.54 -19.79 -6.31
N LYS A 476 44.02 -19.05 -5.32
CA LYS A 476 44.02 -17.59 -5.31
C LYS A 476 45.44 -17.05 -5.17
N GLN A 477 45.67 -15.91 -5.79
CA GLN A 477 46.93 -15.18 -5.72
C GLN A 477 46.75 -13.85 -5.01
N SER A 478 47.75 -13.50 -4.22
CA SER A 478 47.88 -12.24 -3.50
C SER A 478 49.31 -11.75 -3.63
N VAL A 479 49.62 -10.62 -3.01
CA VAL A 479 50.95 -10.03 -2.98
C VAL A 479 51.36 -9.69 -1.56
N VAL A 480 52.66 -9.77 -1.29
CA VAL A 480 53.24 -9.26 -0.05
C VAL A 480 53.18 -7.73 -0.07
N GLY A 481 52.51 -7.14 0.91
CA GLY A 481 52.47 -5.72 1.18
C GLY A 481 53.61 -5.28 2.10
N TYR A 482 53.45 -4.11 2.73
CA TYR A 482 54.39 -3.64 3.74
C TYR A 482 54.45 -4.60 4.95
N ASP A 483 55.60 -4.59 5.63
CA ASP A 483 55.86 -5.41 6.82
C ASP A 483 55.73 -6.93 6.62
N GLY A 484 55.85 -7.41 5.38
CA GLY A 484 55.74 -8.83 5.06
C GLY A 484 54.30 -9.38 5.13
N ILE A 485 53.29 -8.51 5.17
CA ILE A 485 51.88 -8.92 5.32
C ILE A 485 51.29 -9.30 3.97
N ALA A 486 50.62 -10.45 3.89
CA ALA A 486 49.82 -10.85 2.73
C ALA A 486 48.38 -11.14 3.16
N PHE A 487 47.40 -10.60 2.42
CA PHE A 487 45.99 -10.95 2.64
C PHE A 487 45.67 -12.25 1.90
N VAL A 488 45.22 -13.27 2.62
CA VAL A 488 44.92 -14.60 2.08
C VAL A 488 43.45 -14.90 2.26
N GLU A 489 42.79 -15.30 1.17
CA GLU A 489 41.37 -15.62 1.12
C GLU A 489 41.12 -17.12 0.93
N ASP A 490 39.90 -17.54 1.27
CA ASP A 490 39.38 -18.91 1.22
C ASP A 490 40.19 -19.89 2.08
N LEU A 491 40.58 -19.43 3.28
CA LEU A 491 41.36 -20.22 4.23
C LEU A 491 40.62 -21.51 4.63
N GLN A 492 41.38 -22.60 4.65
CA GLN A 492 41.00 -23.93 5.12
C GLN A 492 41.57 -24.18 6.53
N ALA A 493 41.32 -25.36 7.11
CA ALA A 493 41.88 -25.71 8.41
C ALA A 493 43.42 -25.73 8.42
N GLU A 494 44.02 -26.14 7.30
CA GLU A 494 45.46 -26.15 7.03
C GLU A 494 45.67 -25.43 5.69
N ASN A 495 46.66 -24.56 5.61
CA ASN A 495 46.88 -23.69 4.45
C ASN A 495 48.35 -23.69 4.06
N HIS A 496 48.62 -23.79 2.75
CA HIS A 496 49.97 -23.76 2.21
C HIS A 496 50.10 -22.56 1.26
N LEU A 497 51.10 -21.70 1.50
CA LEU A 497 51.43 -20.58 0.65
C LEU A 497 52.71 -20.86 -0.10
N ARG A 498 52.69 -20.62 -1.42
CA ARG A 498 53.89 -20.58 -2.25
C ARG A 498 54.22 -19.14 -2.58
N VAL A 499 55.36 -18.66 -2.08
CA VAL A 499 55.80 -17.29 -2.30
C VAL A 499 56.91 -17.25 -3.35
N SER A 500 56.76 -16.38 -4.34
CA SER A 500 57.72 -16.22 -5.44
C SER A 500 57.83 -14.76 -5.89
N GLY A 501 59.05 -14.25 -6.03
CA GLY A 501 59.29 -12.89 -6.51
C GLY A 501 60.65 -12.36 -6.10
N GLY A 502 61.33 -11.66 -7.01
CA GLY A 502 62.73 -11.26 -6.80
C GLY A 502 63.63 -12.48 -6.63
N ALA A 503 64.41 -12.52 -5.53
CA ALA A 503 65.28 -13.64 -5.17
C ALA A 503 64.62 -14.66 -4.20
N VAL A 504 63.33 -14.51 -3.88
CA VAL A 504 62.63 -15.31 -2.87
C VAL A 504 61.77 -16.38 -3.55
N SER A 505 61.97 -17.64 -3.14
CA SER A 505 61.14 -18.78 -3.54
C SER A 505 61.00 -19.73 -2.35
N CYS A 506 59.83 -19.72 -1.70
CA CYS A 506 59.64 -20.42 -0.42
C CYS A 506 58.19 -20.88 -0.22
N VAL A 507 58.00 -21.74 0.78
CA VAL A 507 56.71 -22.27 1.23
C VAL A 507 56.46 -21.93 2.69
N VAL A 508 55.20 -21.73 3.04
CA VAL A 508 54.73 -21.41 4.39
C VAL A 508 53.47 -22.22 4.66
N ASP A 509 53.45 -22.92 5.77
CA ASP A 509 52.30 -23.73 6.18
C ASP A 509 51.77 -23.20 7.52
N PHE A 510 50.46 -23.06 7.65
CA PHE A 510 49.85 -22.62 8.89
C PHE A 510 48.41 -23.13 9.07
N PRO A 511 48.01 -23.42 10.32
CA PRO A 511 46.63 -23.76 10.63
C PRO A 511 45.77 -22.50 10.71
N TYR A 512 44.50 -22.62 10.33
CA TYR A 512 43.48 -21.59 10.56
C TYR A 512 42.25 -22.19 11.22
N ARG A 513 41.72 -21.43 12.19
CA ARG A 513 40.44 -21.73 12.84
C ARG A 513 39.62 -20.46 12.86
N HIS A 514 38.40 -20.54 12.33
CA HIS A 514 37.47 -19.42 12.35
C HIS A 514 37.14 -19.02 13.80
N ASP A 515 37.27 -17.72 14.08
CA ASP A 515 36.92 -17.09 15.35
C ASP A 515 35.88 -15.99 15.04
N PRO A 516 34.59 -16.15 15.40
CA PRO A 516 33.56 -15.15 15.14
C PRO A 516 33.83 -13.78 15.79
N ALA A 517 34.65 -13.73 16.85
CA ALA A 517 35.04 -12.48 17.50
C ALA A 517 36.16 -11.75 16.74
N ARG A 518 36.90 -12.47 15.90
CA ARG A 518 37.98 -11.95 15.05
C ARG A 518 37.86 -12.55 13.64
N PRO A 519 36.86 -12.11 12.85
CA PRO A 519 36.53 -12.73 11.57
C PRO A 519 37.64 -12.62 10.52
N LEU A 520 38.43 -11.54 10.58
CA LEU A 520 39.60 -11.30 9.73
C LEU A 520 40.84 -11.12 10.61
N PRO A 521 41.39 -12.19 11.20
CA PRO A 521 42.51 -12.08 12.12
C PRO A 521 43.81 -11.74 11.38
N THR A 522 44.78 -11.21 12.12
CA THR A 522 46.18 -11.20 11.67
C THR A 522 46.88 -12.41 12.27
N LEU A 523 47.47 -13.26 11.43
CA LEU A 523 48.14 -14.50 11.79
C LEU A 523 49.65 -14.40 11.58
N GLY A 524 50.41 -15.19 12.35
CA GLY A 524 51.86 -15.22 12.28
C GLY A 524 52.55 -14.38 13.36
N PRO A 525 53.83 -14.03 13.18
CA PRO A 525 54.62 -14.25 11.96
C PRO A 525 54.93 -15.72 11.68
N PHE A 526 54.85 -16.10 10.40
CA PHE A 526 55.28 -17.42 9.92
C PHE A 526 56.55 -17.33 9.09
N VAL A 527 57.39 -18.35 9.19
CA VAL A 527 58.71 -18.38 8.53
C VAL A 527 58.57 -19.01 7.14
N CYS A 528 59.04 -18.30 6.11
CA CYS A 528 59.06 -18.75 4.73
C CYS A 528 60.27 -19.67 4.50
N GLN A 529 60.02 -20.98 4.41
CA GLN A 529 61.07 -21.98 4.23
C GLN A 529 61.47 -22.07 2.75
N PRO A 530 62.76 -21.93 2.39
CA PRO A 530 63.21 -22.03 1.00
C PRO A 530 62.78 -23.35 0.37
N LEU A 531 62.30 -23.31 -0.87
CA LEU A 531 62.05 -24.53 -1.63
C LEU A 531 63.38 -25.27 -1.83
N ARG A 532 63.57 -26.41 -1.16
CA ARG A 532 64.70 -27.30 -1.46
C ARG A 532 64.59 -27.74 -2.92
N GLY A 533 65.58 -27.38 -3.73
CA GLY A 533 65.71 -27.92 -5.08
C GLY A 533 65.86 -29.45 -5.02
N PRO A 534 65.50 -30.19 -6.09
CA PRO A 534 65.88 -31.59 -6.20
C PRO A 534 67.40 -31.66 -6.06
N ASP A 535 67.87 -32.58 -5.22
CA ASP A 535 69.28 -32.73 -4.85
C ASP A 535 70.22 -32.67 -6.07
N SER A 536 71.32 -31.95 -5.83
CA SER A 536 72.51 -31.77 -6.68
C SER A 536 72.98 -33.00 -7.45
#